data_AF-A0A2N6EMW3-F1
#
_entry.id   AF-A0A2N6EMW3-F1
#
_cell.length_a   1.000
_cell.length_b   1.000
_cell.length_c   1.000
_cell.angle_alpha   90.00
_cell.angle_beta   90.00
_cell.angle_gamma   90.00
#
_symmetry.space_group_name_H-M   'P 1'
#
loop_
_entity.id
_entity.type
_entity.pdbx_description
1 polymer ?
#
loop_
_entity_poly.entity_id
_entity_poly.type
_entity_poly.pdbx_seq_one_letter_code
_entity_poly.pdbx_strand_id
1 'polypeptide(L)'
;MNRLCTLLTLALLTTHSLAQPDPSTVESRARKLINAQGCKACHSLQGAGARLAPKLENVVQRLTADQIRLSLTNPLKTHTDGSIPDFSHLSTDEVTDLVQFLSSFNQP
;
A
#
# COMPACT_ATOMS: atom_id res chain seq x y z
N MET A 1 28.53 0.23 57.48
CA MET A 1 27.18 0.60 57.98
C MET A 1 26.76 1.79 57.11
N ASN A 2 25.82 1.74 56.18
CA ASN A 2 24.46 1.18 56.21
C ASN A 2 24.01 0.97 54.75
N ARG A 3 23.43 -0.20 54.43
CA ARG A 3 22.86 -0.51 53.10
C ARG A 3 21.36 -0.28 53.16
N LEU A 4 20.77 0.53 52.27
CA LEU A 4 19.35 0.47 51.89
C LEU A 4 19.02 1.45 50.75
N CYS A 5 18.02 1.10 49.93
CA CYS A 5 17.48 1.81 48.74
C CYS A 5 18.41 1.81 47.51
N THR A 6 18.05 1.27 46.34
CA THR A 6 16.73 1.32 45.70
C THR A 6 16.61 0.15 44.72
N LEU A 7 15.55 -0.64 44.83
CA LEU A 7 15.15 -1.63 43.83
C LEU A 7 14.62 -0.86 42.61
N LEU A 8 15.49 -0.53 41.66
CA LEU A 8 15.06 -0.08 40.34
C LEU A 8 14.82 -1.34 39.51
N THR A 9 13.58 -1.81 39.49
CA THR A 9 13.14 -2.88 38.58
C THR A 9 13.44 -2.40 37.17
N LEU A 10 14.44 -3.02 36.54
CA LEU A 10 14.73 -2.90 35.13
C LEU A 10 13.45 -3.32 34.39
N ALA A 11 12.62 -2.35 34.02
CA ALA A 11 11.51 -2.60 33.13
C ALA A 11 12.12 -3.12 31.83
N LEU A 12 11.96 -4.41 31.56
CA LEU A 12 12.23 -4.95 30.24
C LEU A 12 11.31 -4.20 29.29
N LEU A 13 11.83 -3.17 28.61
CA LEU A 13 11.25 -2.71 27.36
C LEU A 13 11.48 -3.83 26.36
N THR A 14 10.64 -4.87 26.44
CA THR A 14 10.43 -5.76 25.31
C THR A 14 9.90 -4.86 24.21
N THR A 15 10.79 -4.53 23.28
CA THR A 15 10.45 -3.85 22.03
C THR A 15 9.40 -4.71 21.35
N HIS A 16 8.14 -4.38 21.57
CA HIS A 16 7.04 -4.87 20.75
C HIS A 16 7.23 -4.20 19.39
N SER A 17 8.11 -4.80 18.58
CA SER A 17 8.05 -4.61 17.14
C SER A 17 6.71 -5.21 16.73
N LEU A 18 5.68 -4.35 16.64
CA LEU A 18 4.55 -4.66 15.79
C LEU A 18 5.19 -5.05 14.46
N ALA A 19 4.98 -6.28 14.01
CA ALA A 19 5.48 -6.80 12.75
C ALA A 19 4.81 -6.02 11.61
N GLN A 20 5.18 -4.75 11.45
CA GLN A 20 4.80 -3.95 10.31
C GLN A 20 5.65 -4.48 9.16
N PRO A 21 5.03 -4.82 8.03
CA PRO A 21 5.79 -5.26 6.87
C PRO A 21 6.78 -4.16 6.48
N ASP A 22 8.02 -4.56 6.27
CA ASP A 22 9.10 -3.66 5.86
C ASP A 22 8.66 -2.93 4.57
N PRO A 23 8.78 -1.59 4.48
CA PRO A 23 8.37 -0.83 3.29
C PRO A 23 8.93 -1.37 1.97
N SER A 24 10.16 -1.90 1.97
CA SER A 24 10.78 -2.54 0.81
C SER A 24 10.07 -3.82 0.39
N THR A 25 9.52 -4.58 1.34
CA THR A 25 8.73 -5.78 1.08
C THR A 25 7.36 -5.44 0.52
N VAL A 26 6.74 -4.36 1.00
CA VAL A 26 5.47 -3.84 0.47
C VAL A 26 5.65 -3.37 -0.98
N GLU A 27 6.67 -2.57 -1.25
CA GLU A 27 6.98 -2.11 -2.60
C GLU A 27 7.23 -3.28 -3.57
N SER A 28 8.04 -4.25 -3.16
CA SER A 28 8.35 -5.43 -4.00
C SER A 28 7.09 -6.25 -4.33
N ARG A 29 6.22 -6.50 -3.33
CA ARG A 29 4.96 -7.22 -3.52
C ARG A 29 3.99 -6.43 -4.41
N ALA A 30 3.80 -5.14 -4.14
CA ALA A 30 2.94 -4.29 -4.94
C ALA A 30 3.39 -4.21 -6.41
N ARG A 31 4.69 -4.06 -6.68
CA ARG A 31 5.23 -4.05 -8.04
C ARG A 31 5.00 -5.37 -8.77
N LYS A 32 5.12 -6.52 -8.07
CA LYS A 32 4.79 -7.83 -8.65
C LYS A 32 3.31 -7.91 -9.01
N LEU A 33 2.42 -7.46 -8.12
CA LEU A 33 0.98 -7.41 -8.38
C LEU A 33 0.64 -6.51 -9.57
N ILE A 34 1.22 -5.30 -9.65
CA ILE A 34 1.00 -4.36 -10.77
C ILE A 34 1.33 -4.99 -12.12
N ASN A 35 2.39 -5.81 -12.19
CA ASN A 35 2.74 -6.52 -13.41
C ASN A 35 1.83 -7.73 -13.64
N ALA A 36 1.58 -8.55 -12.61
CA ALA A 36 0.80 -9.79 -12.71
C ALA A 36 -0.68 -9.54 -13.03
N GLN A 37 -1.26 -8.46 -12.49
CA GLN A 37 -2.65 -8.05 -12.71
C GLN A 37 -2.83 -7.19 -13.97
N GLY A 38 -1.76 -6.95 -14.73
CA GLY A 38 -1.84 -6.25 -16.01
C GLY A 38 -2.15 -4.74 -15.90
N CYS A 39 -1.98 -4.11 -14.74
CA CYS A 39 -2.30 -2.69 -14.55
C CYS A 39 -1.58 -1.78 -15.55
N LYS A 40 -0.36 -2.18 -15.94
CA LYS A 40 0.48 -1.45 -16.91
C LYS A 40 0.02 -1.55 -18.36
N ALA A 41 -0.99 -2.37 -18.67
CA ALA A 41 -1.62 -2.41 -19.99
C ALA A 41 -2.37 -1.10 -20.30
N CYS A 42 -2.84 -0.39 -19.27
CA CYS A 42 -3.54 0.88 -19.41
C CYS A 42 -2.77 2.06 -18.79
N HIS A 43 -2.15 1.84 -17.63
CA HIS A 43 -1.46 2.88 -16.89
C HIS A 43 0.06 2.81 -17.07
N SER A 44 0.73 3.94 -16.85
CA SER A 44 2.18 3.96 -16.67
C SER A 44 2.50 4.05 -15.18
N LEU A 45 3.63 3.46 -14.81
CA LEU A 45 4.25 3.60 -13.51
C LEU A 45 5.71 3.98 -13.72
N GLN A 46 6.11 5.17 -13.26
CA GLN A 46 7.50 5.66 -13.31
C GLN A 46 8.10 5.56 -14.73
N GLY A 47 7.32 5.93 -15.75
CA GLY A 47 7.74 5.92 -17.15
C GLY A 47 7.59 4.59 -17.90
N ALA A 48 7.16 3.51 -17.23
CA ALA A 48 6.94 2.21 -17.88
C ALA A 48 5.45 1.82 -17.93
N GLY A 49 4.98 1.29 -19.06
CA GLY A 49 3.58 0.91 -19.30
C GLY A 49 2.89 1.80 -20.32
N ALA A 50 1.59 1.61 -20.51
CA ALA A 50 0.79 2.38 -21.46
C ALA A 50 0.40 3.77 -20.90
N ARG A 51 -0.20 4.60 -21.75
CA ARG A 51 -0.68 5.95 -21.39
C ARG A 51 -2.16 6.15 -21.73
N LEU A 52 -2.92 5.05 -21.74
CA LEU A 52 -4.36 5.05 -22.00
C LEU A 52 -5.15 5.60 -20.81
N ALA A 53 -4.60 5.45 -19.61
CA ALA A 53 -5.15 5.98 -18.37
C ALA A 53 -4.08 6.80 -17.60
N PRO A 54 -4.48 7.63 -16.61
CA PRO A 54 -3.55 8.46 -15.85
C PRO A 54 -2.44 7.64 -15.16
N LYS A 55 -1.27 8.24 -14.95
CA LYS A 55 -0.14 7.58 -14.29
C LYS A 55 -0.51 7.06 -12.89
N LEU A 56 -0.02 5.88 -12.53
CA LEU A 56 -0.25 5.29 -11.21
C LEU A 56 0.40 6.10 -10.10
N GLU A 57 1.62 6.62 -10.32
CA GLU A 57 2.32 7.47 -9.33
C GLU A 57 1.59 8.79 -9.02
N ASN A 58 0.62 9.19 -9.84
CA ASN A 58 -0.15 10.41 -9.64
C ASN A 58 -1.56 10.15 -9.04
N VAL A 59 -1.89 8.89 -8.69
CA VAL A 59 -3.25 8.53 -8.27
C VAL A 59 -3.69 9.28 -7.01
N VAL A 60 -2.75 9.51 -6.07
CA VAL A 60 -2.96 10.21 -4.80
C VAL A 60 -3.30 11.70 -4.95
N GLN A 61 -3.05 12.29 -6.12
CA GLN A 61 -3.45 13.66 -6.42
C GLN A 61 -4.96 13.78 -6.63
N ARG A 62 -5.65 12.64 -6.83
CA ARG A 62 -7.07 12.59 -7.19
C ARG A 62 -7.90 11.74 -6.23
N LEU A 63 -7.31 10.70 -5.65
CA LEU A 63 -8.00 9.70 -4.84
C LEU A 63 -7.34 9.53 -3.47
N THR A 64 -8.16 9.37 -2.43
CA THR A 64 -7.70 8.91 -1.11
C THR A 64 -7.38 7.41 -1.11
N ALA A 65 -6.68 6.92 -0.09
CA ALA A 65 -6.38 5.49 0.06
C ALA A 65 -7.64 4.60 0.02
N ASP A 66 -8.73 5.03 0.67
CA ASP A 66 -10.01 4.32 0.66
C ASP A 66 -10.67 4.33 -0.72
N GLN A 67 -10.56 5.43 -1.45
CA GLN A 67 -11.07 5.51 -2.83
C GLN A 67 -10.24 4.61 -3.77
N ILE A 68 -8.92 4.56 -3.61
CA ILE A 68 -8.07 3.63 -4.37
C ILE A 68 -8.47 2.18 -4.06
N ARG A 69 -8.66 1.84 -2.79
CA ARG A 69 -9.15 0.51 -2.39
C ARG A 69 -10.48 0.18 -3.05
N LEU A 70 -11.44 1.11 -3.01
CA LEU A 70 -12.76 0.93 -3.62
C LEU A 70 -12.67 0.78 -5.14
N SER A 71 -11.80 1.53 -5.82
CA SER A 71 -11.58 1.37 -7.27
C SER A 71 -11.01 0.00 -7.64
N LEU A 72 -10.31 -0.68 -6.73
CA LEU A 72 -9.82 -2.05 -6.96
C LEU A 72 -10.87 -3.10 -6.66
N THR A 73 -11.63 -2.96 -5.57
CA THR A 73 -12.54 -4.03 -5.08
C THR A 73 -14.01 -3.83 -5.44
N ASN A 74 -14.38 -2.66 -5.96
CA ASN A 74 -15.71 -2.36 -6.46
C ASN A 74 -15.64 -1.24 -7.53
N PRO A 75 -14.96 -1.50 -8.66
CA PRO A 75 -14.66 -0.48 -9.66
C PRO A 75 -15.91 0.20 -10.20
N LEU A 76 -17.03 -0.51 -10.37
CA LEU A 76 -18.27 0.07 -10.91
C LEU A 76 -18.90 1.17 -10.03
N LYS A 77 -18.51 1.28 -8.76
CA LYS A 77 -18.90 2.41 -7.90
C LYS A 77 -18.11 3.69 -8.21
N THR A 78 -16.93 3.55 -8.80
CA THR A 78 -15.99 4.66 -9.08
C THR A 78 -15.79 4.92 -10.58
N HIS A 79 -16.01 3.90 -11.41
CA HIS A 79 -15.82 3.82 -12.86
C HIS A 79 -16.99 3.05 -13.46
N THR A 80 -18.15 3.70 -13.55
CA THR A 80 -19.40 3.08 -14.02
C THR A 80 -19.35 2.66 -15.50
N ASP A 81 -18.35 3.13 -16.25
CA ASP A 81 -18.07 2.77 -17.64
C ASP A 81 -17.28 1.46 -17.80
N GLY A 82 -16.86 0.84 -16.69
CA GLY A 82 -16.09 -0.41 -16.72
C GLY A 82 -14.63 -0.23 -17.16
N SER A 83 -14.12 1.00 -17.15
CA SER A 83 -12.75 1.31 -17.59
C SER A 83 -11.65 0.68 -16.70
N ILE A 84 -11.99 0.23 -15.49
CA ILE A 84 -11.11 -0.50 -14.58
C ILE A 84 -11.71 -1.89 -14.28
N PRO A 85 -10.94 -3.00 -14.43
CA PRO A 85 -11.38 -4.34 -14.07
C PRO A 85 -11.65 -4.50 -12.57
N ASP A 86 -12.42 -5.54 -12.21
CA ASP A 86 -12.61 -5.93 -10.81
C ASP A 86 -11.40 -6.74 -10.32
N PHE A 87 -10.84 -6.33 -9.18
CA PHE A 87 -9.71 -7.00 -8.52
C PHE A 87 -10.08 -7.56 -7.14
N SER A 88 -11.37 -7.84 -6.90
CA SER A 88 -11.83 -8.42 -5.62
C SER A 88 -11.34 -9.85 -5.35
N HIS A 89 -10.70 -10.48 -6.35
CA HIS A 89 -9.99 -11.77 -6.17
C HIS A 89 -8.67 -11.65 -5.42
N LEU A 90 -8.10 -10.45 -5.29
CA LEU A 90 -6.92 -10.22 -4.48
C LEU A 90 -7.27 -10.30 -3.00
N SER A 91 -6.35 -10.83 -2.20
CA SER A 91 -6.48 -10.85 -0.75
C SER A 91 -6.44 -9.43 -0.16
N THR A 92 -6.97 -9.26 1.06
CA THR A 92 -6.94 -7.99 1.78
C THR A 92 -5.53 -7.44 1.93
N ASP A 93 -4.53 -8.31 2.14
CA ASP A 93 -3.13 -7.91 2.29
C ASP A 93 -2.54 -7.44 0.96
N GLU A 94 -2.84 -8.12 -0.16
CA GLU A 94 -2.40 -7.71 -1.49
C GLU A 94 -3.00 -6.36 -1.90
N VAL A 95 -4.30 -6.15 -1.65
CA VAL A 95 -4.94 -4.85 -1.88
C VAL A 95 -4.31 -3.78 -0.99
N THR A 96 -4.00 -4.12 0.27
CA THR A 96 -3.35 -3.18 1.19
C THR A 96 -1.94 -2.82 0.73
N ASP A 97 -1.15 -3.78 0.23
CA ASP A 97 0.17 -3.50 -0.33
C ASP A 97 0.08 -2.56 -1.54
N LEU A 98 -0.87 -2.80 -2.44
CA LEU A 98 -1.10 -1.93 -3.61
C LEU A 98 -1.47 -0.52 -3.18
N VAL A 99 -2.43 -0.37 -2.26
CA VAL A 99 -2.88 0.94 -1.75
C VAL A 99 -1.74 1.65 -1.03
N GLN A 100 -0.98 0.95 -0.18
CA GLN A 100 0.14 1.54 0.55
C GLN A 100 1.25 2.00 -0.41
N PHE A 101 1.63 1.17 -1.38
CA PHE A 101 2.61 1.52 -2.39
C PHE A 101 2.16 2.72 -3.26
N LEU A 102 0.90 2.75 -3.69
CA LEU A 102 0.38 3.90 -4.44
C LEU A 102 0.30 5.16 -3.57
N SER A 103 -0.01 5.01 -2.28
CA SER A 103 -0.09 6.13 -1.34
C SER A 103 1.27 6.76 -1.03
N SER A 104 2.36 5.98 -1.11
CA SER A 104 3.71 6.48 -0.79
C SER A 104 4.21 7.54 -1.77
N PHE A 105 3.60 7.68 -2.95
CA PHE A 105 3.91 8.76 -3.90
C PHE A 105 3.48 10.16 -3.43
N ASN A 106 2.73 10.26 -2.32
CA ASN A 106 2.40 11.54 -1.68
C ASN A 106 3.45 11.99 -0.65
N GLN A 107 4.52 11.21 -0.44
CA GLN A 107 5.59 11.56 0.48
C GLN A 107 6.73 12.29 -0.26
N PRO A 108 7.31 13.36 0.31
CA PRO A 108 8.39 14.14 -0.31
C PRO A 108 9.69 13.34 -0.49
#